data_AF-A0A497ZYA3-F1
#
_entry.id   AF-A0A497ZYA3-F1
#
_cell.length_a   1.000
_cell.length_b   1.000
_cell.length_c   1.000
_cell.angle_alpha   90.00
_cell.angle_beta   90.00
_cell.angle_gamma   90.00
#
_symmetry.space_group_name_H-M   'P 1'
#
loop_
_entity.id
_entity.type
_entity.pdbx_description
1 polymer ?
#
loop_
_entity_poly.entity_id
_entity_poly.type
_entity_poly.pdbx_seq_one_letter_code
_entity_poly.pdbx_strand_id
1 'polypeptide(L)'
;MNDLQNAEKALWAKMTKQERAIIAARIALRLLPNTSFGTLSQNPAVNLTHEFRQVLIQVVKLFDQSEATDVEVQVDLIRASLSGTIEVVEEFKHQAPVYAARSAAAAAQAARTQQPDEVARAASDAAEYAANASRASEAAKIAEAICHAAINSAVADIEAMRTKGKVECFATPLLDSKNKNLLQFWDAIQTSIYGKSNLFGFWQEWYQGFLDGKPIDWELQRRVALIDDDIWKSSSEEIAEEIERIRTRWEVEKALTDLSDSLSVRTTARHGIGGNNPPESIQDERLYGAATLIWEAEEELSTALEQENPAHDWIEAILAKFKAGLTSLLKWCAGKVNLAVGTAIVVGATKGSTVVVDAYIAKHPEKIEALIEALERWLPFLS
;
A
#
# COMPACT_ATOMS: atom_id res chain seq x y z
N MET A 1 14.07 29.52 -11.80
CA MET A 1 14.70 28.40 -11.04
C MET A 1 15.36 28.84 -9.73
N ASN A 2 16.06 29.98 -9.65
CA ASN A 2 16.31 30.62 -8.35
C ASN A 2 14.99 30.66 -7.52
N ASP A 3 13.86 30.79 -8.20
CA ASP A 3 12.51 30.68 -7.64
C ASP A 3 12.20 29.31 -6.99
N LEU A 4 12.60 28.18 -7.58
CA LEU A 4 12.39 26.84 -7.00
C LEU A 4 13.23 26.64 -5.73
N GLN A 5 14.52 26.98 -5.79
CA GLN A 5 15.41 26.89 -4.62
C GLN A 5 14.97 27.86 -3.50
N ASN A 6 14.54 29.07 -3.86
CA ASN A 6 14.02 30.04 -2.90
C ASN A 6 12.67 29.59 -2.32
N ALA A 7 11.79 29.02 -3.14
CA ALA A 7 10.52 28.47 -2.69
C ALA A 7 10.73 27.28 -1.75
N GLU A 8 11.66 26.38 -2.06
CA GLU A 8 12.05 25.26 -1.20
C GLU A 8 12.57 25.77 0.17
N LYS A 9 13.51 26.71 0.17
CA LYS A 9 14.01 27.33 1.42
C LYS A 9 12.90 28.00 2.22
N ALA A 10 12.02 28.74 1.54
CA ALA A 10 10.89 29.43 2.19
C ALA A 10 9.83 28.47 2.73
N LEU A 11 9.66 27.30 2.10
CA LEU A 11 8.75 26.25 2.52
C LEU A 11 9.20 25.65 3.87
N TRP A 12 10.44 25.19 3.95
CA TRP A 12 10.97 24.53 5.15
C TRP A 12 11.07 25.47 6.37
N ALA A 13 11.36 26.76 6.14
CA ALA A 13 11.51 27.74 7.22
C ALA A 13 10.22 28.04 8.00
N LYS A 14 9.05 27.64 7.49
CA LYS A 14 7.73 27.94 8.08
C LYS A 14 7.12 26.77 8.86
N MET A 15 7.82 25.65 8.94
CA MET A 15 7.28 24.39 9.46
C MET A 15 7.80 24.07 10.85
N THR A 16 6.95 23.47 11.68
CA THR A 16 7.39 22.79 12.91
C THR A 16 8.17 21.52 12.56
N LYS A 17 8.91 20.96 13.53
CA LYS A 17 9.64 19.69 13.33
C LYS A 17 8.72 18.54 12.87
N GLN A 18 7.54 18.42 13.46
CA GLN A 18 6.57 17.39 13.09
C GLN A 18 5.99 17.62 11.69
N GLU A 19 5.69 18.87 11.33
CA GLU A 19 5.27 19.21 9.97
C GLU A 19 6.34 18.85 8.95
N ARG A 20 7.61 19.14 9.23
CA ARG A 20 8.72 18.80 8.33
C ARG A 20 8.79 17.31 8.03
N ALA A 21 8.59 16.44 9.04
CA ALA A 21 8.62 15.00 8.86
C ALA A 21 7.55 14.51 7.86
N ILE A 22 6.30 14.92 8.08
CA ILE A 22 5.15 14.50 7.27
C ILE A 22 5.26 15.05 5.84
N ILE A 23 5.66 16.32 5.72
CA ILE A 23 5.83 16.96 4.41
C ILE A 23 7.01 16.36 3.65
N ALA A 24 8.11 16.04 4.33
CA ALA A 24 9.22 15.33 3.72
C ALA A 24 8.78 13.96 3.18
N ALA A 25 8.08 13.15 3.99
CA ALA A 25 7.56 11.86 3.53
C ALA A 25 6.66 11.99 2.27
N ARG A 26 5.78 12.99 2.23
CA ARG A 26 4.92 13.25 1.05
C ARG A 26 5.71 13.78 -0.14
N ILE A 27 6.77 14.56 0.06
CA ILE A 27 7.68 14.98 -1.00
C ILE A 27 8.43 13.77 -1.56
N ALA A 28 8.95 12.88 -0.71
CA ALA A 28 9.63 11.66 -1.14
C ALA A 28 8.73 10.79 -2.04
N LEU A 29 7.45 10.62 -1.65
CA LEU A 29 6.46 9.93 -2.49
C LEU A 29 6.28 10.61 -3.86
N ARG A 30 6.24 11.95 -3.94
CA ARG A 30 6.10 12.67 -5.21
C ARG A 30 7.34 12.61 -6.09
N LEU A 31 8.51 12.49 -5.48
CA LEU A 31 9.80 12.42 -6.16
C LEU A 31 10.17 11.00 -6.58
N LEU A 32 9.49 9.97 -6.08
CA LEU A 32 9.76 8.56 -6.38
C LEU A 32 9.83 8.29 -7.91
N PRO A 33 8.95 8.84 -8.75
CA PRO A 33 9.13 8.82 -10.21
C PRO A 33 10.50 9.28 -10.70
N ASN A 34 11.01 10.39 -10.16
CA ASN A 34 12.26 11.04 -10.56
C ASN A 34 13.51 10.25 -10.17
N THR A 35 13.50 9.57 -9.03
CA THR A 35 14.65 8.73 -8.63
C THR A 35 14.84 7.58 -9.63
N SER A 36 13.73 7.08 -10.18
CA SER A 36 13.77 5.94 -11.09
C SER A 36 14.18 6.29 -12.52
N PHE A 37 14.02 7.55 -12.99
CA PHE A 37 14.35 7.94 -14.37
C PHE A 37 15.85 7.78 -14.72
N GLY A 38 16.74 8.00 -13.76
CA GLY A 38 18.19 7.92 -14.00
C GLY A 38 18.73 6.48 -14.06
N THR A 39 17.96 5.54 -13.52
CA THR A 39 18.41 4.17 -13.23
C THR A 39 17.60 3.10 -13.96
N LEU A 40 16.75 3.47 -14.95
CA LEU A 40 16.08 2.50 -15.84
C LEU A 40 17.13 1.73 -16.66
N SER A 41 17.74 0.76 -15.99
CA SER A 41 18.71 -0.19 -16.47
C SER A 41 18.00 -1.24 -17.32
N GLN A 42 18.76 -2.24 -17.76
CA GLN A 42 18.20 -3.40 -18.48
C GLN A 42 17.14 -4.19 -17.68
N ASN A 43 17.04 -3.98 -16.35
CA ASN A 43 15.97 -4.53 -15.52
C ASN A 43 15.30 -3.43 -14.65
N PRO A 44 14.28 -2.74 -15.18
CA PRO A 44 13.56 -1.67 -14.48
C PRO A 44 12.95 -2.10 -13.14
N ALA A 45 12.59 -3.38 -13.03
CA ALA A 45 11.77 -3.88 -11.96
C ALA A 45 12.56 -3.98 -10.63
N VAL A 46 13.81 -4.46 -10.68
CA VAL A 46 14.70 -4.58 -9.51
C VAL A 46 15.05 -3.20 -8.93
N ASN A 47 15.34 -2.23 -9.79
CA ASN A 47 15.71 -0.88 -9.36
C ASN A 47 14.53 -0.16 -8.71
N LEU A 48 13.32 -0.35 -9.24
CA LEU A 48 12.10 0.19 -8.64
C LEU A 48 11.85 -0.38 -7.25
N THR A 49 11.98 -1.69 -7.03
CA THR A 49 11.74 -2.29 -5.70
C THR A 49 12.66 -1.70 -4.64
N HIS A 50 13.94 -1.49 -4.94
CA HIS A 50 14.87 -0.89 -3.99
C HIS A 50 14.50 0.56 -3.65
N GLU A 51 14.21 1.39 -4.66
CA GLU A 51 13.83 2.79 -4.44
C GLU A 51 12.50 2.91 -3.68
N PHE A 52 11.51 2.09 -4.05
CA PHE A 52 10.21 2.02 -3.38
C PHE A 52 10.36 1.57 -1.93
N ARG A 53 11.19 0.56 -1.67
CA ARG A 53 11.52 0.13 -0.31
C ARG A 53 12.12 1.27 0.52
N GLN A 54 13.10 1.99 -0.01
CA GLN A 54 13.73 3.09 0.74
C GLN A 54 12.71 4.18 1.07
N VAL A 55 11.84 4.55 0.11
CA VAL A 55 10.77 5.51 0.36
C VAL A 55 9.75 4.98 1.35
N LEU A 56 9.34 3.71 1.26
CA LEU A 56 8.45 3.07 2.24
C LEU A 56 9.03 3.15 3.66
N ILE A 57 10.29 2.74 3.84
CA ILE A 57 10.97 2.79 5.14
C ILE A 57 11.01 4.22 5.68
N GLN A 58 11.35 5.19 4.85
CA GLN A 58 11.38 6.61 5.25
C GLN A 58 9.98 7.10 5.64
N VAL A 59 8.96 6.81 4.83
CA VAL A 59 7.57 7.22 5.07
C VAL A 59 7.04 6.62 6.38
N VAL A 60 7.25 5.32 6.62
CA VAL A 60 6.86 4.65 7.87
C VAL A 60 7.59 5.25 9.07
N LYS A 61 8.92 5.41 8.99
CA LYS A 61 9.70 6.01 10.08
C LYS A 61 9.22 7.42 10.42
N LEU A 62 8.94 8.25 9.42
CA LEU A 62 8.46 9.62 9.60
C LEU A 62 7.01 9.68 10.09
N PHE A 63 6.20 8.66 9.77
CA PHE A 63 4.82 8.56 10.27
C PHE A 63 4.75 8.15 11.75
N ASP A 64 5.63 7.25 12.19
CA ASP A 64 5.66 6.69 13.55
C ASP A 64 6.36 7.62 14.56
N GLN A 65 7.38 8.37 14.15
CA GLN A 65 8.19 9.15 15.07
C GLN A 65 7.54 10.49 15.45
N SER A 66 7.02 10.60 16.68
CA SER A 66 6.57 11.88 17.24
C SER A 66 7.70 12.72 17.88
N GLU A 67 8.82 12.13 18.32
CA GLU A 67 9.78 12.86 19.19
C GLU A 67 11.30 12.64 18.96
N ALA A 68 11.76 11.86 17.99
CA ALA A 68 13.18 11.47 17.91
C ALA A 68 14.12 12.49 17.21
N THR A 69 15.40 12.50 17.61
CA THR A 69 16.53 13.22 16.98
C THR A 69 16.81 12.77 15.54
N ASP A 70 16.38 11.56 15.17
CA ASP A 70 16.58 10.95 13.85
C ASP A 70 15.73 11.63 12.73
N VAL A 71 14.63 12.28 13.11
CA VAL A 71 13.72 12.95 12.15
C VAL A 71 14.43 14.02 11.32
N GLU A 72 15.33 14.81 11.92
CA GLU A 72 16.01 15.88 11.17
C GLU A 72 16.97 15.30 10.11
N VAL A 73 17.64 14.18 10.39
CA VAL A 73 18.51 13.51 9.42
C VAL A 73 17.71 13.02 8.23
N GLN A 74 16.53 12.44 8.45
CA GLN A 74 15.64 11.98 7.39
C GLN A 74 15.06 13.15 6.58
N VAL A 75 14.65 14.23 7.25
CA VAL A 75 14.19 15.46 6.59
C VAL A 75 15.30 16.07 5.73
N ASP A 76 16.53 16.14 6.24
CA ASP A 76 17.67 16.66 5.50
C ASP A 76 18.03 15.79 4.29
N LEU A 77 17.92 14.46 4.42
CA LEU A 77 18.10 13.53 3.31
C LEU A 77 17.04 13.76 2.22
N ILE A 78 15.77 13.88 2.58
CA ILE A 78 14.69 14.13 1.61
C ILE A 78 14.83 15.52 0.98
N ARG A 79 15.26 16.51 1.76
CA ARG A 79 15.57 17.84 1.25
C ARG A 79 16.71 17.78 0.24
N ALA A 80 17.78 17.04 0.55
CA ALA A 80 18.88 16.80 -0.38
C ALA A 80 18.39 16.09 -1.66
N SER A 81 17.48 15.13 -1.56
CA SER A 81 16.85 14.48 -2.72
C SER A 81 16.02 15.45 -3.57
N LEU A 82 15.26 16.35 -2.95
CA LEU A 82 14.52 17.40 -3.66
C LEU A 82 15.49 18.37 -4.35
N SER A 83 16.51 18.86 -3.65
CA SER A 83 17.52 19.75 -4.22
C SER A 83 18.29 19.06 -5.35
N GLY A 84 18.67 17.79 -5.19
CA GLY A 84 19.32 16.99 -6.23
C GLY A 84 18.43 16.77 -7.45
N THR A 85 17.11 16.58 -7.25
CA THR A 85 16.15 16.53 -8.37
C THR A 85 16.09 17.86 -9.12
N ILE A 86 16.11 18.98 -8.40
CA ILE A 86 16.18 20.33 -9.01
C ILE A 86 17.49 20.49 -9.81
N GLU A 87 18.61 19.96 -9.33
CA GLU A 87 19.90 19.98 -10.05
C GLU A 87 19.87 19.10 -11.30
N VAL A 88 19.25 17.92 -11.24
CA VAL A 88 19.08 17.02 -12.40
C VAL A 88 18.23 17.66 -13.50
N VAL A 89 17.20 18.45 -13.14
CA VAL A 89 16.44 19.26 -14.10
C VAL A 89 17.38 20.15 -14.92
N GLU A 90 18.36 20.78 -14.27
CA GLU A 90 19.30 21.67 -14.94
C GLU A 90 20.30 20.93 -15.80
N GLU A 91 20.80 19.80 -15.30
CA GLU A 91 21.64 18.95 -16.12
C GLU A 91 20.93 18.56 -17.42
N PHE A 92 19.67 18.13 -17.36
CA PHE A 92 18.91 17.78 -18.56
C PHE A 92 18.63 18.99 -19.47
N LYS A 93 18.34 20.17 -18.90
CA LYS A 93 18.21 21.42 -19.67
C LYS A 93 19.50 21.81 -20.39
N HIS A 94 20.66 21.49 -19.81
CA HIS A 94 21.97 21.71 -20.44
C HIS A 94 22.35 20.61 -21.45
N GLN A 95 22.01 19.36 -21.18
CA GLN A 95 22.32 18.23 -22.07
C GLN A 95 21.51 18.27 -23.37
N ALA A 96 20.22 18.67 -23.33
CA ALA A 96 19.38 18.67 -24.52
C ALA A 96 19.95 19.54 -25.68
N PRO A 97 20.37 20.80 -25.46
CA PRO A 97 21.07 21.59 -26.48
C PRO A 97 22.40 20.97 -26.96
N VAL A 98 23.15 20.30 -26.06
CA VAL A 98 24.42 19.64 -26.43
C VAL A 98 24.16 18.48 -27.39
N TYR A 99 23.17 17.63 -27.10
CA TYR A 99 22.77 16.56 -28.01
C TYR A 99 22.22 17.09 -29.34
N ALA A 100 21.43 18.17 -29.31
CA ALA A 100 20.94 18.80 -30.53
C ALA A 100 22.11 19.35 -31.39
N ALA A 101 23.12 19.95 -30.77
CA ALA A 101 24.33 20.42 -31.46
C ALA A 101 25.14 19.27 -32.05
N ARG A 102 25.30 18.15 -31.32
CA ARG A 102 25.96 16.93 -31.82
C ARG A 102 25.20 16.31 -33.00
N SER A 103 23.87 16.28 -32.92
CA SER A 103 23.01 15.83 -34.02
C SER A 103 23.23 16.67 -35.27
N ALA A 104 23.21 18.00 -35.14
CA ALA A 104 23.46 18.92 -36.25
C ALA A 104 24.87 18.77 -36.83
N ALA A 105 25.89 18.56 -36.00
CA ALA A 105 27.26 18.33 -36.44
C ALA A 105 27.41 17.01 -37.21
N ALA A 106 26.80 15.92 -36.73
CA ALA A 106 26.79 14.63 -37.39
C ALA A 106 26.03 14.69 -38.74
N ALA A 107 24.91 15.39 -38.79
CA ALA A 107 24.18 15.63 -40.04
C ALA A 107 25.01 16.45 -41.05
N ALA A 108 25.72 17.48 -40.58
CA ALA A 108 26.63 18.26 -41.42
C ALA A 108 27.81 17.42 -41.94
N GLN A 109 28.32 16.48 -41.14
CA GLN A 109 29.36 15.54 -41.55
C GLN A 109 28.84 14.59 -42.64
N ALA A 110 27.63 14.05 -42.47
CA ALA A 110 26.97 13.22 -43.47
C ALA A 110 26.82 13.93 -44.83
N ALA A 111 26.57 15.25 -44.82
CA ALA A 111 26.48 16.05 -46.04
C ALA A 111 27.83 16.34 -46.72
N ARG A 112 28.96 16.22 -46.00
CA ARG A 112 30.31 16.53 -46.51
C ARG A 112 31.06 15.32 -47.01
N THR A 113 30.85 14.16 -46.40
CA THR A 113 31.53 12.93 -46.83
C THR A 113 30.94 12.41 -48.14
N GLN A 114 31.82 11.89 -49.01
CA GLN A 114 31.44 11.27 -50.28
C GLN A 114 31.41 9.73 -50.17
N GLN A 115 31.86 9.16 -49.05
CA GLN A 115 31.86 7.71 -48.83
C GLN A 115 30.51 7.24 -48.28
N PRO A 116 29.78 6.36 -48.99
CA PRO A 116 28.43 5.95 -48.58
C PRO A 116 28.32 5.41 -47.15
N ASP A 117 29.30 4.62 -46.71
CA ASP A 117 29.31 4.03 -45.36
C ASP A 117 29.49 5.09 -44.26
N GLU A 118 30.29 6.12 -44.52
CA GLU A 118 30.47 7.24 -43.58
C GLU A 118 29.21 8.12 -43.52
N VAL A 119 28.53 8.32 -44.66
CA VAL A 119 27.25 9.05 -44.72
C VAL A 119 26.22 8.31 -43.87
N ALA A 120 26.10 6.99 -44.03
CA ALA A 120 25.15 6.18 -43.29
C ALA A 120 25.42 6.21 -41.78
N ARG A 121 26.69 6.09 -41.36
CA ARG A 121 27.07 6.17 -39.95
C ARG A 121 26.77 7.55 -39.36
N ALA A 122 27.19 8.62 -40.03
CA ALA A 122 26.95 9.99 -39.56
C ALA A 122 25.45 10.33 -39.50
N ALA A 123 24.64 9.82 -40.42
CA ALA A 123 23.19 9.95 -40.36
C ALA A 123 22.57 9.17 -39.18
N SER A 124 23.06 7.95 -38.90
CA SER A 124 22.66 7.16 -37.73
C SER A 124 22.97 7.90 -36.43
N ASP A 125 24.21 8.39 -36.28
CA ASP A 125 24.64 9.17 -35.12
C ASP A 125 23.78 10.44 -34.95
N ALA A 126 23.48 11.13 -36.06
CA ALA A 126 22.62 12.31 -36.03
C ALA A 126 21.21 12.00 -35.51
N ALA A 127 20.62 10.89 -35.96
CA ALA A 127 19.30 10.43 -35.50
C ALA A 127 19.33 10.03 -34.02
N GLU A 128 20.36 9.32 -33.58
CA GLU A 128 20.54 8.94 -32.18
C GLU A 128 20.67 10.17 -31.27
N TYR A 129 21.53 11.13 -31.64
CA TYR A 129 21.68 12.37 -30.88
C TYR A 129 20.40 13.21 -30.87
N ALA A 130 19.63 13.24 -31.96
CA ALA A 130 18.34 13.92 -31.99
C ALA A 130 17.34 13.27 -31.02
N ALA A 131 17.29 11.93 -30.99
CA ALA A 131 16.46 11.19 -30.05
C ALA A 131 16.88 11.46 -28.58
N ASN A 132 18.19 11.51 -28.31
CA ASN A 132 18.73 11.84 -26.98
C ASN A 132 18.39 13.28 -26.56
N ALA A 133 18.47 14.24 -27.48
CA ALA A 133 18.07 15.63 -27.23
C ALA A 133 16.58 15.73 -26.86
N SER A 134 15.72 15.03 -27.60
CA SER A 134 14.28 14.97 -27.34
C SER A 134 13.99 14.36 -25.97
N ARG A 135 14.61 13.22 -25.65
CA ARG A 135 14.47 12.54 -24.35
C ARG A 135 14.93 13.42 -23.18
N ALA A 136 16.11 14.05 -23.29
CA ALA A 136 16.61 14.95 -22.27
C ALA A 136 15.70 16.17 -22.08
N SER A 137 15.19 16.75 -23.17
CA SER A 137 14.25 17.88 -23.08
C SER A 137 12.93 17.49 -22.40
N GLU A 138 12.42 16.28 -22.67
CA GLU A 138 11.18 15.82 -22.07
C GLU A 138 11.37 15.46 -20.59
N ALA A 139 12.46 14.77 -20.25
CA ALA A 139 12.85 14.48 -18.87
C ALA A 139 12.97 15.76 -18.04
N ALA A 140 13.61 16.81 -18.58
CA ALA A 140 13.69 18.11 -17.93
C ALA A 140 12.31 18.71 -17.63
N LYS A 141 11.38 18.69 -18.60
CA LYS A 141 10.02 19.22 -18.43
C LYS A 141 9.23 18.45 -17.39
N ILE A 142 9.30 17.11 -17.41
CA ILE A 142 8.62 16.25 -16.46
C ILE A 142 9.16 16.49 -15.06
N ALA A 143 10.48 16.46 -14.89
CA ALA A 143 11.12 16.67 -13.60
C ALA A 143 10.84 18.08 -13.04
N GLU A 144 10.84 19.12 -13.88
CA GLU A 144 10.45 20.48 -13.49
C GLU A 144 8.99 20.55 -13.03
N ALA A 145 8.07 19.92 -13.78
CA ALA A 145 6.66 19.85 -13.40
C ALA A 145 6.44 19.12 -12.07
N ILE A 146 7.20 18.04 -11.82
CA ILE A 146 7.16 17.29 -10.55
C ILE A 146 7.68 18.15 -9.41
N CYS A 147 8.81 18.84 -9.56
CA CYS A 147 9.35 19.73 -8.53
C CYS A 147 8.37 20.85 -8.17
N HIS A 148 7.77 21.49 -9.17
CA HIS A 148 6.73 22.50 -8.95
C HIS A 148 5.52 21.92 -8.22
N ALA A 149 5.04 20.75 -8.63
CA ALA A 149 3.92 20.09 -7.97
C ALA A 149 4.24 19.70 -6.52
N ALA A 150 5.44 19.17 -6.26
CA ALA A 150 5.88 18.81 -4.92
C ALA A 150 5.88 20.02 -3.98
N ILE A 151 6.46 21.14 -4.41
CA ILE A 151 6.52 22.38 -3.62
C ILE A 151 5.11 22.97 -3.43
N ASN A 152 4.31 23.06 -4.49
CA ASN A 152 2.96 23.65 -4.43
C ASN A 152 2.02 22.81 -3.56
N SER A 153 2.04 21.49 -3.71
CA SER A 153 1.22 20.57 -2.92
C SER A 153 1.68 20.51 -1.46
N ALA A 154 2.98 20.67 -1.18
CA ALA A 154 3.48 20.72 0.19
C ALA A 154 2.83 21.86 1.00
N VAL A 155 2.54 23.01 0.39
CA VAL A 155 1.82 24.10 1.07
C VAL A 155 0.42 23.67 1.50
N ALA A 156 -0.32 22.98 0.62
CA ALA A 156 -1.66 22.47 0.94
C ALA A 156 -1.60 21.33 1.98
N ASP A 157 -0.56 20.49 1.92
CA ASP A 157 -0.35 19.41 2.88
C ASP A 157 -0.07 19.94 4.29
N ILE A 158 0.65 21.07 4.44
CA ILE A 158 0.87 21.72 5.75
C ILE A 158 -0.48 22.10 6.36
N GLU A 159 -1.36 22.68 5.57
CA GLU A 159 -2.69 23.08 6.05
C GLU A 159 -3.53 21.85 6.42
N ALA A 160 -3.50 20.81 5.59
CA ALA A 160 -4.17 19.54 5.89
C ALA A 160 -3.64 18.92 7.20
N MET A 161 -2.32 18.94 7.40
CA MET A 161 -1.67 18.44 8.62
C MET A 161 -2.11 19.23 9.86
N ARG A 162 -2.15 20.58 9.77
CA ARG A 162 -2.57 21.46 10.87
C ARG A 162 -4.04 21.31 11.24
N THR A 163 -4.91 21.12 10.24
CA THR A 163 -6.36 21.14 10.44
C THR A 163 -6.96 19.78 10.70
N LYS A 164 -6.42 18.73 10.06
CA LYS A 164 -6.99 17.37 10.10
C LYS A 164 -6.08 16.36 10.80
N GLY A 165 -4.79 16.65 10.94
CA GLY A 165 -3.82 15.74 11.52
C GLY A 165 -3.08 14.89 10.49
N LYS A 166 -2.20 14.00 10.98
CA LYS A 166 -1.25 13.26 10.15
C LYS A 166 -1.91 12.23 9.24
N VAL A 167 -2.89 11.49 9.75
CA VAL A 167 -3.53 10.38 9.02
C VAL A 167 -4.28 10.93 7.81
N GLU A 168 -5.06 11.98 8.04
CA GLU A 168 -5.87 12.68 7.05
C GLU A 168 -5.01 13.45 6.04
N CYS A 169 -3.82 13.92 6.45
CA CYS A 169 -2.85 14.49 5.51
C CYS A 169 -2.42 13.45 4.47
N PHE A 170 -2.11 12.21 4.90
CA PHE A 170 -1.77 11.12 3.98
C PHE A 170 -2.97 10.59 3.17
N ALA A 171 -4.19 10.68 3.71
CA ALA A 171 -5.42 10.39 2.98
C ALA A 171 -5.82 11.50 1.97
N THR A 172 -5.05 12.59 1.88
CA THR A 172 -5.21 13.56 0.80
C THR A 172 -4.46 13.07 -0.43
N PRO A 173 -5.11 13.00 -1.62
CA PRO A 173 -4.47 12.60 -2.87
C PRO A 173 -3.11 13.26 -3.04
N LEU A 174 -2.10 12.47 -3.37
CA LEU A 174 -0.73 12.96 -3.46
C LEU A 174 -0.60 14.07 -4.50
N LEU A 175 -1.42 14.04 -5.56
CA LEU A 175 -1.42 15.01 -6.64
C LEU A 175 -2.81 15.59 -6.88
N ASP A 176 -2.82 16.84 -7.38
CA ASP A 176 -3.99 17.38 -8.07
C ASP A 176 -4.20 16.57 -9.37
N SER A 177 -5.46 16.23 -9.67
CA SER A 177 -5.87 15.55 -10.91
C SER A 177 -5.45 16.30 -12.18
N LYS A 178 -5.09 17.59 -12.06
CA LYS A 178 -4.52 18.40 -13.14
C LYS A 178 -3.08 18.02 -13.50
N ASN A 179 -2.35 17.29 -12.65
CA ASN A 179 -0.96 16.93 -12.91
C ASN A 179 -0.85 15.69 -13.83
N LYS A 180 -1.14 15.91 -15.11
CA LYS A 180 -1.17 14.85 -16.13
C LYS A 180 0.17 14.13 -16.31
N ASN A 181 1.29 14.83 -16.12
CA ASN A 181 2.61 14.28 -16.41
C ASN A 181 2.95 13.10 -15.49
N LEU A 182 2.70 13.23 -14.18
CA LEU A 182 2.99 12.13 -13.25
C LEU A 182 2.01 10.97 -13.41
N LEU A 183 0.73 11.27 -13.69
CA LEU A 183 -0.28 10.24 -13.94
C LEU A 183 0.03 9.45 -15.20
N GLN A 184 0.42 10.12 -16.29
CA GLN A 184 0.86 9.47 -17.53
C GLN A 184 2.12 8.64 -17.33
N PHE A 185 3.08 9.15 -16.55
CA PHE A 185 4.26 8.39 -16.19
C PHE A 185 3.91 7.12 -15.41
N TRP A 186 3.06 7.26 -14.39
CA TRP A 186 2.65 6.11 -13.59
C TRP A 186 1.89 5.08 -14.42
N ASP A 187 0.99 5.52 -15.30
CA ASP A 187 0.30 4.66 -16.28
C ASP A 187 1.28 3.93 -17.22
N ALA A 188 2.33 4.62 -17.67
CA ALA A 188 3.38 4.02 -18.49
C ALA A 188 4.20 2.98 -17.70
N ILE A 189 4.51 3.25 -16.42
CA ILE A 189 5.14 2.27 -15.52
C ILE A 189 4.24 1.05 -15.35
N GLN A 190 2.97 1.24 -15.02
CA GLN A 190 2.00 0.17 -14.84
C GLN A 190 1.91 -0.71 -16.10
N THR A 191 1.84 -0.09 -17.27
CA THR A 191 1.77 -0.80 -18.56
C THR A 191 3.06 -1.56 -18.89
N SER A 192 4.23 -0.99 -18.60
CA SER A 192 5.52 -1.55 -19.03
C SER A 192 6.07 -2.63 -18.10
N ILE A 193 5.94 -2.44 -16.79
CA ILE A 193 6.61 -3.27 -15.77
C ILE A 193 5.62 -4.20 -15.07
N TYR A 194 4.40 -3.72 -14.82
CA TYR A 194 3.43 -4.40 -13.97
C TYR A 194 2.41 -5.23 -14.76
N GLY A 195 2.15 -4.89 -16.02
CA GLY A 195 1.12 -5.53 -16.85
C GLY A 195 1.29 -7.02 -17.14
N LYS A 196 2.33 -7.69 -16.61
CA LYS A 196 2.60 -9.13 -16.84
C LYS A 196 2.95 -9.94 -15.59
N SER A 197 3.24 -9.32 -14.44
CA SER A 197 3.76 -10.03 -13.27
C SER A 197 3.06 -9.59 -11.99
N ASN A 198 2.56 -10.55 -11.22
CA ASN A 198 2.00 -10.33 -9.89
C ASN A 198 3.07 -9.95 -8.84
N LEU A 199 4.35 -10.13 -9.16
CA LEU A 199 5.48 -9.85 -8.25
C LEU A 199 5.51 -8.40 -7.73
N PHE A 200 4.91 -7.46 -8.47
CA PHE A 200 4.91 -6.05 -8.11
C PHE A 200 3.53 -5.52 -7.69
N GLY A 201 2.55 -6.40 -7.48
CA GLY A 201 1.18 -6.03 -7.14
C GLY A 201 1.10 -5.14 -5.88
N PHE A 202 1.88 -5.46 -4.85
CA PHE A 202 1.96 -4.64 -3.64
C PHE A 202 2.42 -3.21 -3.91
N TRP A 203 3.50 -3.02 -4.67
CA TRP A 203 4.05 -1.69 -4.96
C TRP A 203 3.10 -0.84 -5.80
N GLN A 204 2.38 -1.48 -6.73
CA GLN A 204 1.35 -0.84 -7.52
C GLN A 204 0.23 -0.32 -6.62
N GLU A 205 -0.34 -1.20 -5.79
CA GLU A 205 -1.42 -0.85 -4.86
C GLU A 205 -0.97 0.21 -3.85
N TRP A 206 0.23 0.06 -3.28
CA TRP A 206 0.80 0.95 -2.30
C TRP A 206 0.93 2.38 -2.83
N TYR A 207 1.59 2.54 -3.98
CA TYR A 207 1.80 3.86 -4.55
C TYR A 207 0.50 4.46 -5.11
N GLN A 208 -0.33 3.65 -5.77
CA GLN A 208 -1.66 4.07 -6.25
C GLN A 208 -2.54 4.55 -5.09
N GLY A 209 -2.50 3.87 -3.94
CA GLY A 209 -3.20 4.27 -2.73
C GLY A 209 -2.85 5.70 -2.30
N PHE A 210 -1.59 6.10 -2.32
CA PHE A 210 -1.21 7.49 -2.04
C PHE A 210 -1.68 8.47 -3.12
N LEU A 211 -1.60 8.10 -4.40
CA LEU A 211 -2.12 8.93 -5.49
C LEU A 211 -3.62 9.21 -5.32
N ASP A 212 -4.39 8.22 -4.89
CA ASP A 212 -5.84 8.30 -4.72
C ASP A 212 -6.29 8.84 -3.35
N GLY A 213 -5.36 9.05 -2.41
CA GLY A 213 -5.68 9.42 -1.03
C GLY A 213 -6.29 8.27 -0.21
N LYS A 214 -6.03 7.03 -0.62
CA LYS A 214 -6.43 5.80 0.06
C LYS A 214 -5.20 4.93 0.32
N PRO A 215 -4.24 5.38 1.15
CA PRO A 215 -3.06 4.58 1.45
C PRO A 215 -3.46 3.23 2.06
N ILE A 216 -2.64 2.21 1.82
CA ILE A 216 -2.76 0.91 2.49
C ILE A 216 -2.67 1.11 4.02
N ASP A 217 -3.21 0.17 4.78
CA ASP A 217 -3.09 0.17 6.24
C ASP A 217 -1.64 0.38 6.72
N TRP A 218 -1.45 1.27 7.70
CA TRP A 218 -0.13 1.67 8.19
C TRP A 218 0.63 0.53 8.88
N GLU A 219 -0.08 -0.37 9.56
CA GLU A 219 0.58 -1.51 10.22
C GLU A 219 1.08 -2.52 9.17
N LEU A 220 0.30 -2.75 8.10
CA LEU A 220 0.77 -3.57 6.97
C LEU A 220 2.00 -2.96 6.29
N GLN A 221 1.97 -1.64 6.01
CA GLN A 221 3.13 -0.93 5.47
C GLN A 221 4.36 -1.04 6.37
N ARG A 222 4.16 -0.93 7.69
CA ARG A 222 5.22 -1.05 8.69
C ARG A 222 5.83 -2.45 8.69
N ARG A 223 5.02 -3.51 8.66
CA ARG A 223 5.52 -4.89 8.59
C ARG A 223 6.35 -5.15 7.35
N VAL A 224 5.89 -4.67 6.19
CA VAL A 224 6.66 -4.78 4.93
C VAL A 224 7.97 -3.98 5.03
N ALA A 225 7.95 -2.78 5.61
CA ALA A 225 9.16 -1.97 5.80
C ALA A 225 10.20 -2.66 6.70
N LEU A 226 9.77 -3.55 7.60
CA LEU A 226 10.60 -4.27 8.57
C LEU A 226 11.06 -5.65 8.09
N ILE A 227 10.75 -6.05 6.85
CA ILE A 227 11.34 -7.26 6.24
C ILE A 227 12.87 -7.20 6.34
N ASP A 228 13.50 -8.34 6.67
CA ASP A 228 14.93 -8.47 6.88
C ASP A 228 15.74 -8.07 5.64
N ASP A 229 16.85 -7.35 5.85
CA ASP A 229 17.76 -6.91 4.80
C ASP A 229 18.29 -8.05 3.91
N ASP A 230 18.42 -9.26 4.44
CA ASP A 230 18.89 -10.41 3.68
C ASP A 230 17.84 -10.90 2.67
N ILE A 231 16.55 -10.81 3.01
CA ILE A 231 15.46 -11.05 2.04
C ILE A 231 15.45 -9.94 0.99
N TRP A 232 15.71 -8.69 1.36
CA TRP A 232 15.79 -7.60 0.39
C TRP A 232 16.98 -7.69 -0.58
N LYS A 233 18.02 -8.43 -0.21
CA LYS A 233 19.17 -8.72 -1.09
C LYS A 233 18.92 -9.94 -1.98
N SER A 234 17.80 -10.64 -1.79
CA SER A 234 17.48 -11.83 -2.56
C SER A 234 16.71 -11.50 -3.84
N SER A 235 16.10 -12.51 -4.47
CA SER A 235 15.39 -12.33 -5.73
C SER A 235 14.10 -11.51 -5.57
N SER A 236 13.64 -10.86 -6.64
CA SER A 236 12.34 -10.16 -6.65
C SER A 236 11.18 -11.07 -6.30
N GLU A 237 11.30 -12.35 -6.65
CA GLU A 237 10.36 -13.43 -6.38
C GLU A 237 10.25 -13.71 -4.88
N GLU A 238 11.37 -13.88 -4.20
CA GLU A 238 11.41 -14.10 -2.74
C GLU A 238 10.90 -12.89 -1.97
N ILE A 239 11.23 -11.67 -2.40
CA ILE A 239 10.70 -10.44 -1.80
C ILE A 239 9.17 -10.40 -1.96
N ALA A 240 8.65 -10.70 -3.15
CA ALA A 240 7.21 -10.69 -3.40
C ALA A 240 6.47 -11.78 -2.60
N GLU A 241 7.06 -12.96 -2.49
CA GLU A 241 6.54 -14.06 -1.67
C GLU A 241 6.47 -13.67 -0.20
N GLU A 242 7.51 -13.06 0.35
CA GLU A 242 7.54 -12.59 1.74
C GLU A 242 6.52 -11.48 2.00
N ILE A 243 6.35 -10.54 1.06
CA ILE A 243 5.32 -9.50 1.15
C ILE A 243 3.92 -10.13 1.17
N GLU A 244 3.67 -11.14 0.33
CA GLU A 244 2.37 -11.82 0.29
C GLU A 244 2.11 -12.66 1.54
N ARG A 245 3.14 -13.30 2.10
CA ARG A 245 3.06 -13.96 3.41
C ARG A 245 2.66 -12.98 4.51
N ILE A 246 3.28 -11.80 4.55
CA ILE A 246 2.95 -10.75 5.54
C ILE A 246 1.52 -10.25 5.34
N ARG A 247 1.10 -10.01 4.09
CA ARG A 247 -0.25 -9.53 3.75
C ARG A 247 -1.31 -10.53 4.18
N THR A 248 -1.16 -11.80 3.79
CA THR A 248 -2.15 -12.85 4.10
C THR A 248 -2.26 -13.10 5.59
N ARG A 249 -1.13 -13.14 6.33
CA ARG A 249 -1.14 -13.18 7.79
C ARG A 249 -1.88 -11.98 8.41
N TRP A 250 -1.59 -10.77 7.95
CA TRP A 250 -2.23 -9.55 8.45
C TRP A 250 -3.75 -9.58 8.24
N GLU A 251 -4.22 -10.10 7.11
CA GLU A 251 -5.64 -10.25 6.83
C GLU A 251 -6.32 -11.27 7.75
N VAL A 252 -5.62 -12.37 8.11
CA VAL A 252 -6.10 -13.31 9.14
C VAL A 252 -6.25 -12.60 10.48
N GLU A 253 -5.24 -11.86 10.93
CA GLU A 253 -5.29 -11.11 12.20
C GLU A 253 -6.43 -10.09 12.22
N LYS A 254 -6.65 -9.39 11.11
CA LYS A 254 -7.74 -8.41 10.96
C LYS A 254 -9.12 -9.09 10.98
N ALA A 255 -9.27 -10.19 10.23
CA ALA A 255 -10.53 -10.94 10.20
C ALA A 255 -10.85 -11.57 11.55
N LEU A 256 -9.82 -12.06 12.26
CA LEU A 256 -9.95 -12.58 13.62
C LEU A 256 -10.38 -11.48 14.59
N THR A 257 -9.75 -10.31 14.54
CA THR A 257 -10.12 -9.16 15.38
C THR A 257 -11.56 -8.73 15.12
N ASP A 258 -11.97 -8.61 13.86
CA ASP A 258 -13.35 -8.22 13.50
C ASP A 258 -14.39 -9.28 13.95
N LEU A 259 -14.02 -10.56 13.92
CA LEU A 259 -14.83 -11.63 14.50
C LEU A 259 -14.90 -11.50 16.02
N SER A 260 -13.76 -11.35 16.71
CA SER A 260 -13.69 -11.28 18.18
C SER A 260 -14.40 -10.03 18.74
N ASP A 261 -14.22 -8.86 18.13
CA ASP A 261 -14.92 -7.62 18.51
C ASP A 261 -16.44 -7.75 18.37
N SER A 262 -16.88 -8.44 17.32
CA SER A 262 -18.30 -8.69 17.08
C SER A 262 -18.92 -9.61 18.14
N LEU A 263 -18.13 -10.55 18.68
CA LEU A 263 -18.50 -11.43 19.78
C LEU A 263 -18.50 -10.66 21.12
N SER A 264 -17.50 -9.81 21.38
CA SER A 264 -17.27 -9.15 22.67
C SER A 264 -18.30 -8.08 23.03
N VAL A 265 -18.69 -7.21 22.08
CA VAL A 265 -19.64 -6.08 22.28
C VAL A 265 -20.98 -6.53 22.88
N ARG A 266 -21.37 -7.80 22.66
CA ARG A 266 -22.67 -8.33 23.11
C ARG A 266 -22.63 -9.01 24.47
N THR A 267 -21.49 -9.55 24.87
CA THR A 267 -21.29 -10.12 26.21
C THR A 267 -21.41 -9.04 27.28
N THR A 268 -20.90 -7.84 26.99
CA THR A 268 -20.96 -6.66 27.87
C THR A 268 -22.33 -6.00 27.92
N ALA A 269 -23.06 -5.94 26.79
CA ALA A 269 -24.43 -5.38 26.73
C ALA A 269 -25.45 -6.13 27.62
N ARG A 270 -25.13 -7.35 28.06
CA ARG A 270 -25.98 -8.16 28.96
C ARG A 270 -25.90 -7.77 30.43
N HIS A 271 -24.79 -7.20 30.88
CA HIS A 271 -24.56 -6.96 32.31
C HIS A 271 -25.11 -5.61 32.80
N GLY A 272 -25.73 -4.81 31.93
CA GLY A 272 -26.07 -3.40 32.21
C GLY A 272 -27.54 -3.03 32.41
N ILE A 273 -28.53 -3.90 32.14
CA ILE A 273 -29.95 -3.51 32.25
C ILE A 273 -30.71 -4.55 33.10
N GLY A 274 -30.82 -4.24 34.39
CA GLY A 274 -31.57 -5.02 35.36
C GLY A 274 -33.07 -5.04 35.07
N GLY A 275 -33.64 -6.25 35.10
CA GLY A 275 -35.08 -6.50 35.14
C GLY A 275 -35.66 -7.06 33.85
N ASN A 276 -35.73 -8.39 33.72
CA ASN A 276 -36.95 -9.20 33.93
C ASN A 276 -36.76 -10.61 33.32
N ASN A 277 -37.12 -11.63 34.11
CA ASN A 277 -37.45 -13.04 33.80
C ASN A 277 -36.64 -13.77 32.69
N PRO A 278 -35.89 -14.85 33.00
CA PRO A 278 -35.15 -15.59 31.98
C PRO A 278 -36.13 -16.26 31.00
N PRO A 279 -36.04 -15.99 29.69
CA PRO A 279 -36.77 -16.78 28.72
C PRO A 279 -36.15 -18.17 28.60
N GLU A 280 -36.97 -19.12 28.17
CA GLU A 280 -36.57 -20.51 27.98
C GLU A 280 -35.35 -20.62 27.05
N SER A 281 -34.37 -21.41 27.47
CA SER A 281 -33.21 -21.76 26.66
C SER A 281 -33.66 -22.43 25.37
N ILE A 282 -33.30 -21.88 24.20
CA ILE A 282 -33.32 -22.66 22.97
C ILE A 282 -32.20 -23.70 23.13
N GLN A 283 -32.54 -24.87 23.66
CA GLN A 283 -31.63 -26.02 23.76
C GLN A 283 -31.53 -26.71 22.40
N ASP A 284 -31.08 -25.98 21.38
CA ASP A 284 -30.73 -26.59 20.11
C ASP A 284 -29.26 -26.99 20.16
N GLU A 285 -28.99 -28.22 20.58
CA GLU A 285 -27.65 -28.78 20.73
C GLU A 285 -26.78 -28.58 19.47
N ARG A 286 -27.40 -28.52 18.28
CA ARG A 286 -26.69 -28.28 17.01
C ARG A 286 -26.12 -26.87 16.92
N LEU A 287 -26.88 -25.88 17.39
CA LEU A 287 -26.45 -24.49 17.39
C LEU A 287 -25.37 -24.28 18.45
N TYR A 288 -25.56 -24.82 19.64
CA TYR A 288 -24.58 -24.74 20.73
C TYR A 288 -23.25 -25.42 20.34
N GLY A 289 -23.32 -26.60 19.70
CA GLY A 289 -22.14 -27.29 19.18
C GLY A 289 -21.42 -26.51 18.09
N ALA A 290 -22.15 -25.88 17.17
CA ALA A 290 -21.56 -25.04 16.13
C ALA A 290 -20.83 -23.81 16.70
N ALA A 291 -21.44 -23.12 17.66
CA ALA A 291 -20.85 -21.96 18.33
C ALA A 291 -19.60 -22.36 19.15
N THR A 292 -19.67 -23.48 19.87
CA THR A 292 -18.54 -24.04 20.64
C THR A 292 -17.33 -24.29 19.75
N LEU A 293 -17.51 -24.95 18.60
CA LEU A 293 -16.42 -25.20 17.66
C LEU A 293 -15.77 -23.92 17.13
N ILE A 294 -16.55 -22.87 16.90
CA ILE A 294 -16.05 -21.59 16.39
C ILE A 294 -15.25 -20.85 17.47
N TRP A 295 -15.71 -20.86 18.71
CA TRP A 295 -14.97 -20.26 19.83
C TRP A 295 -13.66 -21.00 20.13
N GLU A 296 -13.69 -22.33 20.17
CA GLU A 296 -12.46 -23.12 20.35
C GLU A 296 -11.45 -22.83 19.24
N ALA A 297 -11.91 -22.71 17.98
CA ALA A 297 -11.05 -22.37 16.85
C ALA A 297 -10.50 -20.93 16.92
N GLU A 298 -11.30 -19.98 17.44
CA GLU A 298 -10.89 -18.58 17.63
C GLU A 298 -9.78 -18.45 18.68
N GLU A 299 -9.93 -19.11 19.83
CA GLU A 299 -8.94 -19.11 20.90
C GLU A 299 -7.63 -19.81 20.47
N GLU A 300 -7.75 -20.95 19.78
CA GLU A 300 -6.59 -21.66 19.22
C GLU A 300 -5.88 -20.84 18.14
N LEU A 301 -6.62 -20.15 17.28
CA LEU A 301 -6.02 -19.29 16.25
C LEU A 301 -5.32 -18.09 16.86
N SER A 302 -5.93 -17.45 17.85
CA SER A 302 -5.31 -16.35 18.60
C SER A 302 -3.96 -16.80 19.19
N THR A 303 -3.93 -17.96 19.83
CA THR A 303 -2.70 -18.58 20.37
C THR A 303 -1.68 -18.88 19.28
N ALA A 304 -2.12 -19.39 18.13
CA ALA A 304 -1.21 -19.71 17.02
C ALA A 304 -0.58 -18.45 16.40
N LEU A 305 -1.33 -17.34 16.31
CA LEU A 305 -0.85 -16.07 15.75
C LEU A 305 0.19 -15.36 16.63
N GLU A 306 0.30 -15.73 17.91
CA GLU A 306 1.41 -15.29 18.77
C GLU A 306 2.76 -15.88 18.33
N GLN A 307 2.74 -17.00 17.59
CA GLN A 307 3.96 -17.61 17.05
C GLN A 307 4.37 -16.91 15.76
N GLU A 308 5.68 -16.70 15.58
CA GLU A 308 6.20 -16.09 14.35
C GLU A 308 5.96 -17.00 13.13
N ASN A 309 6.07 -18.32 13.33
CA ASN A 309 5.84 -19.33 12.31
C ASN A 309 5.09 -20.55 12.91
N PRO A 310 3.75 -20.50 13.02
CA PRO A 310 2.97 -21.63 13.52
C PRO A 310 3.01 -22.80 12.53
N ALA A 311 2.93 -24.02 13.05
CA ALA A 311 2.98 -25.23 12.23
C ALA A 311 1.80 -25.31 11.25
N HIS A 312 2.08 -25.65 9.99
CA HIS A 312 1.06 -25.78 8.94
C HIS A 312 -0.13 -26.67 9.36
N ASP A 313 0.13 -27.90 9.84
CA ASP A 313 -0.90 -28.86 10.23
C ASP A 313 -1.82 -28.34 11.36
N TRP A 314 -1.29 -27.46 12.22
CA TRP A 314 -2.07 -26.87 13.30
C TRP A 314 -3.06 -25.83 12.78
N ILE A 315 -2.62 -24.95 11.87
CA ILE A 315 -3.51 -23.98 11.22
C ILE A 315 -4.54 -24.70 10.34
N GLU A 316 -4.17 -25.79 9.67
CA GLU A 316 -5.12 -26.60 8.90
C GLU A 316 -6.21 -27.22 9.79
N ALA A 317 -5.84 -27.72 10.98
CA ALA A 317 -6.80 -28.25 11.95
C ALA A 317 -7.76 -27.16 12.46
N ILE A 318 -7.26 -25.95 12.75
CA ILE A 318 -8.06 -24.79 13.13
C ILE A 318 -9.04 -24.40 12.01
N LEU A 319 -8.55 -24.33 10.77
CA LEU A 319 -9.37 -24.05 9.58
C LEU A 319 -10.50 -25.08 9.42
N ALA A 320 -10.22 -26.37 9.64
CA ALA A 320 -11.21 -27.42 9.59
C ALA A 320 -12.32 -27.23 10.65
N LYS A 321 -11.97 -26.76 11.86
CA LYS A 321 -12.95 -26.43 12.91
C LYS A 321 -13.85 -25.27 12.50
N PHE A 322 -13.30 -24.19 11.95
CA PHE A 322 -14.10 -23.06 11.44
C PHE A 322 -15.08 -23.52 10.35
N LYS A 323 -14.63 -24.30 9.37
CA LYS A 323 -15.49 -24.84 8.30
C LYS A 323 -16.60 -25.75 8.84
N ALA A 324 -16.28 -26.61 9.81
CA ALA A 324 -17.25 -27.50 10.45
C ALA A 324 -18.30 -26.73 11.27
N GLY A 325 -17.86 -25.71 12.01
CA GLY A 325 -18.71 -24.79 12.75
C GLY A 325 -19.67 -24.05 11.83
N LEU A 326 -19.14 -23.40 10.78
CA LEU A 326 -19.93 -22.69 9.78
C LEU A 326 -20.94 -23.60 9.07
N THR A 327 -20.53 -24.81 8.67
CA THR A 327 -21.43 -25.78 8.02
C THR A 327 -22.57 -26.19 8.95
N SER A 328 -22.29 -26.44 10.24
CA SER A 328 -23.30 -26.79 11.24
C SER A 328 -24.28 -25.65 11.47
N LEU A 329 -23.78 -24.43 11.53
CA LEU A 329 -24.57 -23.21 11.64
C LEU A 329 -25.52 -23.01 10.45
N LEU A 330 -25.02 -23.13 9.23
CA LEU A 330 -25.83 -23.01 8.01
C LEU A 330 -26.90 -24.09 7.92
N LYS A 331 -26.58 -25.34 8.30
CA LYS A 331 -27.56 -26.44 8.38
C LYS A 331 -28.66 -26.16 9.40
N TRP A 332 -28.30 -25.59 10.55
CA TRP A 332 -29.26 -25.17 11.57
C TRP A 332 -30.19 -24.07 11.03
N CYS A 333 -29.63 -23.02 10.41
CA CYS A 333 -30.40 -21.93 9.79
C CYS A 333 -31.39 -22.47 8.75
N ALA A 334 -30.93 -23.34 7.83
CA ALA A 334 -31.78 -23.96 6.82
C ALA A 334 -32.91 -24.81 7.43
N GLY A 335 -32.61 -25.56 8.51
CA GLY A 335 -33.60 -26.33 9.26
C GLY A 335 -34.68 -25.46 9.91
N LYS A 336 -34.34 -24.24 10.35
CA LYS A 336 -35.31 -23.27 10.90
C LYS A 336 -36.13 -22.57 9.82
N VAL A 337 -35.56 -22.31 8.64
CA VAL A 337 -36.31 -21.77 7.49
C VAL A 337 -37.40 -22.73 7.03
N ASN A 338 -37.14 -24.04 7.06
CA ASN A 338 -38.18 -25.06 6.78
C ASN A 338 -39.30 -25.11 7.85
N LEU A 339 -39.07 -24.60 9.06
CA LEU A 339 -40.11 -24.43 10.08
C LEU A 339 -40.91 -23.12 9.91
N ALA A 340 -40.44 -22.20 9.06
CA ALA A 340 -40.92 -20.83 8.97
C ALA A 340 -41.23 -20.42 7.51
N VAL A 341 -42.19 -21.10 6.87
CA VAL A 341 -42.99 -20.46 5.81
C VAL A 341 -43.95 -19.48 6.49
N GLY A 342 -43.41 -18.30 6.79
CA GLY A 342 -44.04 -17.21 7.53
C GLY A 342 -43.12 -15.98 7.53
N THR A 343 -42.95 -15.40 6.35
CA THR A 343 -41.97 -14.37 5.97
C THR A 343 -42.19 -13.04 6.70
N ALA A 344 -41.67 -12.90 7.91
CA ALA A 344 -41.38 -11.61 8.56
C ALA A 344 -40.47 -11.72 9.82
N ILE A 345 -40.11 -12.92 10.27
CA ILE A 345 -39.56 -13.14 11.61
C ILE A 345 -38.19 -13.83 11.55
N VAL A 346 -37.16 -13.09 11.14
CA VAL A 346 -35.79 -13.26 11.68
C VAL A 346 -35.20 -11.89 12.08
N VAL A 347 -35.74 -10.80 11.51
CA VAL A 347 -35.42 -9.43 11.92
C VAL A 347 -36.35 -8.93 13.06
N GLY A 348 -37.53 -9.53 13.26
CA GLY A 348 -38.59 -8.97 14.10
C GLY A 348 -38.91 -9.61 15.47
N ALA A 349 -38.55 -10.87 15.75
CA ALA A 349 -38.92 -11.50 17.03
C ALA A 349 -37.74 -12.10 17.77
N THR A 350 -37.19 -11.32 18.70
CA THR A 350 -37.18 -11.65 20.14
C THR A 350 -36.58 -10.46 20.88
N LYS A 351 -37.43 -9.50 21.24
CA LYS A 351 -37.13 -8.62 22.38
C LYS A 351 -37.14 -9.51 23.62
N GLY A 352 -35.97 -10.03 24.01
CA GLY A 352 -35.78 -10.61 25.33
C GLY A 352 -34.98 -11.89 25.44
N SER A 353 -34.63 -12.63 24.38
CA SER A 353 -33.96 -13.94 24.54
C SER A 353 -32.44 -13.86 24.73
N THR A 354 -31.95 -14.46 25.81
CA THR A 354 -30.54 -14.64 26.20
C THR A 354 -29.82 -15.74 25.41
N VAL A 355 -30.17 -15.97 24.14
CA VAL A 355 -29.39 -16.77 23.18
C VAL A 355 -28.80 -15.81 22.14
N VAL A 356 -27.92 -14.93 22.60
CA VAL A 356 -27.51 -13.74 21.84
C VAL A 356 -26.20 -13.96 21.11
N VAL A 357 -25.34 -14.87 21.57
CA VAL A 357 -24.07 -15.14 20.86
C VAL A 357 -24.25 -16.21 19.79
N ASP A 358 -24.91 -17.32 20.12
CA ASP A 358 -25.25 -18.38 19.16
C ASP A 358 -26.13 -17.89 17.99
N ALA A 359 -27.13 -17.05 18.29
CA ALA A 359 -27.95 -16.41 17.26
C ALA A 359 -27.26 -15.23 16.55
N TYR A 360 -26.09 -14.79 17.01
CA TYR A 360 -25.31 -13.72 16.38
C TYR A 360 -24.30 -14.25 15.38
N ILE A 361 -23.60 -15.32 15.73
CA ILE A 361 -22.81 -16.10 14.77
C ILE A 361 -23.70 -16.49 13.59
N ALA A 362 -24.94 -16.93 13.86
CA ALA A 362 -25.95 -17.19 12.83
C ALA A 362 -26.37 -15.96 11.99
N LYS A 363 -26.13 -14.74 12.48
CA LYS A 363 -26.43 -13.47 11.79
C LYS A 363 -25.25 -12.90 11.00
N HIS A 364 -24.03 -13.37 11.29
CA HIS A 364 -22.81 -12.90 10.65
C HIS A 364 -21.95 -14.04 10.09
N PRO A 365 -22.53 -15.00 9.33
CA PRO A 365 -21.74 -16.07 8.71
C PRO A 365 -20.62 -15.51 7.81
N GLU A 366 -20.83 -14.32 7.23
CA GLU A 366 -19.87 -13.65 6.34
C GLU A 366 -18.52 -13.34 7.03
N LYS A 367 -18.52 -13.09 8.35
CA LYS A 367 -17.27 -12.81 9.09
C LYS A 367 -16.43 -14.07 9.27
N ILE A 368 -17.09 -15.21 9.48
CA ILE A 368 -16.42 -16.52 9.58
C ILE A 368 -15.93 -16.93 8.19
N GLU A 369 -16.73 -16.71 7.15
CA GLU A 369 -16.31 -16.92 5.75
C GLU A 369 -15.07 -16.10 5.41
N ALA A 370 -15.06 -14.80 5.73
CA ALA A 370 -13.89 -13.94 5.50
C ALA A 370 -12.64 -14.43 6.24
N LEU A 371 -12.77 -14.92 7.48
CA LEU A 371 -11.66 -15.50 8.23
C LEU A 371 -11.17 -16.82 7.59
N ILE A 372 -12.08 -17.69 7.15
CA ILE A 372 -11.75 -18.93 6.42
C ILE A 372 -10.98 -18.61 5.14
N GLU A 373 -11.46 -17.65 4.34
CA GLU A 373 -10.80 -17.23 3.10
C GLU A 373 -9.41 -16.62 3.35
N ALA A 374 -9.24 -15.86 4.42
CA ALA A 374 -7.93 -15.33 4.83
C ALA A 374 -6.97 -16.46 5.24
N LEU A 375 -7.45 -17.44 6.02
CA LEU A 375 -6.66 -18.60 6.44
C LEU A 375 -6.23 -19.47 5.25
N GLU A 376 -7.14 -19.71 4.30
CA GLU A 376 -6.84 -20.49 3.08
C GLU A 376 -5.77 -19.83 2.22
N ARG A 377 -5.72 -18.49 2.18
CA ARG A 377 -4.68 -17.74 1.46
C ARG A 377 -3.35 -17.68 2.21
N TRP A 378 -3.37 -17.76 3.54
CA TRP A 378 -2.16 -17.77 4.35
C TRP A 378 -1.50 -19.15 4.42
N LEU A 379 -2.29 -20.23 4.42
CA LEU A 379 -1.83 -21.62 4.56
C LEU A 379 -0.62 -22.00 3.67
N PRO A 380 -0.56 -21.62 2.37
CA PRO A 380 0.55 -21.98 1.49
C PRO A 380 1.91 -21.43 1.90
N PHE A 381 1.94 -20.43 2.79
CA PHE A 381 3.18 -19.79 3.26
C PHE A 381 3.67 -20.34 4.60
N LEU A 382 2.99 -21.33 5.17
CA LEU A 382 3.40 -22.00 6.40
C LEU A 382 4.29 -23.21 6.08
N SER A 383 5.31 -23.42 6.93
CA SER A 383 6.28 -24.50 6.79
C SER A 383 5.83 -25.83 7.39
#